data_AF-R5DTD6-F1
#
_entry.id   AF-R5DTD6-F1
#
_cell.length_a   1.000
_cell.length_b   1.000
_cell.length_c   1.000
_cell.angle_alpha   90.00
_cell.angle_beta   90.00
_cell.angle_gamma   90.00
#
_symmetry.space_group_name_H-M   'P 1'
#
loop_
_entity.id
_entity.type
_entity.pdbx_description
1 polymer ?
#
loop_
_entity_poly.entity_id
_entity_poly.type
_entity_poly.pdbx_seq_one_letter_code
_entity_poly.pdbx_strand_id
1 'polypeptide(L)'
;MSLFKKDISKKELEKAFNEIQMNLENNYKDLAIKAYKDADLMLNNYHKESKIDEKTYTKFKARLDIFAKRMEGYSHRLNVKY
;
A
#
# COMPACT_ATOMS: atom_id res chain seq x y z
N MET A 1 16.77 1.18 21.39
CA MET A 1 15.46 0.51 21.22
C MET A 1 14.82 0.82 19.85
N SER A 2 15.37 0.35 18.72
CA SER A 2 14.84 0.79 17.39
C SER A 2 14.61 -0.32 16.36
N LEU A 3 15.23 -1.50 16.48
CA LEU A 3 15.08 -2.57 15.47
C LEU A 3 13.68 -3.22 15.48
N PHE A 4 13.15 -3.55 16.67
CA PHE A 4 11.85 -4.25 16.80
C PHE A 4 10.65 -3.49 16.21
N LYS A 5 10.67 -2.15 16.22
CA LYS A 5 9.55 -1.35 15.68
C LYS A 5 9.51 -1.39 14.14
N LYS A 6 10.68 -1.46 13.48
CA LYS A 6 10.76 -1.50 12.01
C LYS A 6 10.20 -2.79 11.43
N ASP A 7 10.43 -3.92 12.12
CA ASP A 7 9.93 -5.23 11.67
C ASP A 7 8.41 -5.36 11.80
N ILE A 8 7.82 -4.75 12.83
CA ILE A 8 6.36 -4.71 13.01
C ILE A 8 5.73 -3.89 11.88
N SER A 9 6.24 -2.69 11.60
CA SER A 9 5.71 -1.82 10.53
C SER A 9 5.79 -2.48 9.15
N LYS A 10 6.85 -3.25 8.86
CA LYS A 10 6.95 -4.02 7.62
C LYS A 10 5.90 -5.13 7.54
N LYS A 11 5.65 -5.86 8.63
CA LYS A 11 4.62 -6.90 8.68
C LYS A 11 3.22 -6.34 8.52
N GLU A 12 2.94 -5.18 9.12
CA GLU A 12 1.64 -4.51 8.99
C GLU A 12 1.41 -4.03 7.55
N LEU A 13 2.44 -3.47 6.90
CA LEU A 13 2.38 -3.18 5.46
C LEU A 13 2.13 -4.46 4.65
N GLU A 14 2.89 -5.53 4.84
CA GLU A 14 2.65 -6.78 4.11
C GLU A 14 1.21 -7.31 4.26
N LYS A 15 0.61 -7.18 5.45
CA LYS A 15 -0.81 -7.51 5.66
C LYS A 15 -1.74 -6.64 4.82
N ALA A 16 -1.54 -5.33 4.80
CA ALA A 16 -2.35 -4.41 3.98
C ALA A 16 -2.22 -4.72 2.49
N PHE A 17 -1.02 -5.07 2.02
CA PHE A 17 -0.79 -5.46 0.62
C PHE A 17 -1.44 -6.81 0.27
N ASN A 18 -1.43 -7.77 1.19
CA ASN A 18 -2.15 -9.03 1.01
C ASN A 18 -3.67 -8.82 0.94
N GLU A 19 -4.22 -7.88 1.72
CA GLU A 19 -5.63 -7.54 1.67
C GLU A 19 -6.02 -6.93 0.31
N ILE A 20 -5.20 -6.03 -0.25
CA ILE A 20 -5.38 -5.53 -1.62
C ILE A 20 -5.40 -6.69 -2.61
N GLN A 21 -4.40 -7.58 -2.55
CA GLN A 21 -4.31 -8.72 -3.46
C GLN A 21 -5.53 -9.63 -3.37
N MET A 22 -5.96 -9.99 -2.15
CA MET A 22 -7.14 -10.81 -1.93
C MET A 22 -8.40 -10.14 -2.49
N ASN A 23 -8.58 -8.84 -2.27
CA ASN A 23 -9.72 -8.10 -2.79
C ASN A 23 -9.70 -8.03 -4.33
N LEU A 24 -8.53 -7.93 -4.95
CA LEU A 24 -8.38 -8.01 -6.41
C LEU A 24 -8.74 -9.39 -6.95
N GLU A 25 -8.23 -10.46 -6.32
CA GLU A 25 -8.50 -11.85 -6.71
C GLU A 25 -9.98 -12.21 -6.59
N ASN A 26 -10.68 -11.62 -5.61
CA ASN A 26 -12.13 -11.78 -5.41
C ASN A 26 -12.98 -10.76 -6.19
N ASN A 27 -12.38 -9.91 -7.02
CA ASN A 27 -13.05 -8.86 -7.80
C ASN A 27 -13.85 -7.84 -6.96
N TYR A 28 -13.50 -7.65 -5.69
CA TYR A 28 -14.13 -6.65 -4.83
C TYR A 28 -13.54 -5.26 -5.08
N LYS A 29 -14.07 -4.56 -6.09
CA LYS A 29 -13.53 -3.28 -6.57
C LYS A 29 -13.45 -2.20 -5.49
N ASP A 30 -14.54 -1.98 -4.75
CA ASP A 30 -14.58 -0.95 -3.70
C ASP A 30 -13.65 -1.28 -2.53
N LEU A 31 -13.59 -2.55 -2.13
CA LEU A 31 -12.70 -3.01 -1.06
C LEU A 31 -11.23 -2.93 -1.48
N ALA A 32 -10.91 -3.26 -2.74
CA ALA A 32 -9.57 -3.11 -3.28
C ALA A 32 -9.12 -1.64 -3.30
N ILE A 33 -9.99 -0.72 -3.72
CA ILE A 33 -9.71 0.73 -3.71
C ILE A 33 -9.51 1.22 -2.27
N LYS A 34 -10.34 0.78 -1.32
CA LYS A 34 -10.21 1.16 0.09
C LYS A 34 -8.87 0.66 0.67
N ALA A 35 -8.60 -0.63 0.54
CA ALA A 35 -7.36 -1.24 1.02
C ALA A 35 -6.11 -0.59 0.39
N TYR A 36 -6.19 -0.20 -0.89
CA TYR A 36 -5.12 0.54 -1.56
C TYR A 36 -4.83 1.89 -0.91
N LYS A 37 -5.88 2.70 -0.67
CA LYS A 37 -5.74 4.02 -0.02
C LYS A 37 -5.21 3.89 1.40
N ASP A 38 -5.69 2.92 2.15
CA ASP A 38 -5.25 2.65 3.51
C ASP A 38 -3.76 2.25 3.53
N ALA A 39 -3.32 1.38 2.59
CA ALA A 39 -1.92 0.99 2.45
C ALA A 39 -1.01 2.15 2.02
N ASP A 40 -1.44 3.00 1.07
CA ASP A 40 -0.67 4.18 0.65
C ASP A 40 -0.50 5.19 1.78
N LEU A 41 -1.57 5.47 2.53
CA LEU A 41 -1.54 6.34 3.70
C LEU A 41 -0.60 5.78 4.78
N MET A 42 -0.70 4.48 5.07
CA MET A 42 0.15 3.79 6.04
C MET A 42 1.62 3.85 5.64
N LEU A 43 1.93 3.61 4.37
CA LEU A 43 3.30 3.66 3.85
C LEU A 43 3.90 5.06 3.98
N ASN A 44 3.15 6.10 3.60
CA ASN A 44 3.60 7.49 3.71
C ASN A 44 3.78 7.91 5.18
N ASN A 45 2.88 7.49 6.07
CA ASN A 45 3.00 7.77 7.51
C ASN A 45 4.24 7.09 8.11
N TYR A 46 4.50 5.83 7.76
CA TYR A 46 5.67 5.10 8.26
C TYR A 46 6.99 5.67 7.75
N HIS A 47 7.01 6.19 6.52
CA HIS A 47 8.17 6.91 6.00
C HIS A 47 8.38 8.24 6.74
N LYS A 48 7.31 9.04 6.90
CA LYS A 48 7.34 10.32 7.63
C LYS A 48 7.77 10.17 9.08
N GLU A 49 7.33 9.11 9.76
CA GLU A 49 7.71 8.78 11.13
C GLU A 49 9.07 8.07 11.24
N SER A 50 9.82 7.92 10.14
CA SER A 50 11.10 7.19 10.07
C SER A 50 11.02 5.75 10.62
N LYS A 51 9.83 5.15 10.60
CA LYS A 51 9.58 3.75 10.97
C LYS A 51 10.12 2.78 9.90
N ILE A 52 10.20 3.23 8.67
CA ILE A 52 10.86 2.52 7.56
C ILE A 52 11.93 3.40 6.92
N ASP A 53 12.94 2.77 6.33
CA ASP A 53 13.97 3.45 5.55
C ASP A 53 13.53 3.72 4.11
N GLU A 54 14.23 4.62 3.42
CA GLU A 54 13.96 5.03 2.03
C GLU A 54 13.93 3.85 1.04
N LYS A 55 14.83 2.87 1.22
CA LYS A 55 14.90 1.69 0.34
C LYS A 55 13.68 0.81 0.53
N THR A 56 13.25 0.62 1.77
CA THR A 56 11.99 -0.07 2.10
C THR A 56 10.79 0.68 1.52
N TYR A 57 10.72 2.01 1.71
CA TYR A 57 9.63 2.85 1.16
C TYR A 57 9.52 2.70 -0.36
N THR A 58 10.63 2.87 -1.08
CA THR A 58 10.68 2.76 -2.55
C THR A 58 10.19 1.39 -3.03
N LYS A 59 10.59 0.30 -2.34
CA LYS A 59 10.16 -1.06 -2.67
C LYS A 59 8.65 -1.24 -2.53
N PHE A 60 8.07 -0.77 -1.42
CA PHE A 60 6.62 -0.86 -1.19
C PHE A 60 5.83 0.08 -2.11
N LYS A 61 6.35 1.27 -2.41
CA LYS A 61 5.73 2.21 -3.34
C LYS A 61 5.65 1.63 -4.76
N ALA A 62 6.72 0.98 -5.23
CA ALA A 62 6.71 0.27 -6.51
C ALA A 62 5.65 -0.85 -6.55
N ARG A 63 5.42 -1.55 -5.43
CA ARG A 63 4.38 -2.57 -5.34
C ARG A 63 2.96 -1.97 -5.34
N LEU A 64 2.76 -0.79 -4.73
CA LEU A 64 1.51 -0.04 -4.86
C LEU A 64 1.26 0.38 -6.32
N ASP A 65 2.27 0.82 -7.05
CA ASP A 65 2.13 1.20 -8.47
C ASP A 65 1.61 0.03 -9.32
N ILE A 66 2.11 -1.19 -9.07
CA ILE A 66 1.62 -2.42 -9.72
C ILE A 66 0.13 -2.65 -9.41
N PHE A 67 -0.28 -2.47 -8.15
CA PHE A 67 -1.68 -2.59 -7.77
C PHE A 67 -2.55 -1.48 -8.40
N ALA A 68 -2.05 -0.25 -8.50
CA ALA A 68 -2.75 0.85 -9.15
C ALA A 68 -3.03 0.55 -10.62
N LYS A 69 -2.04 0.01 -11.35
CA LYS A 69 -2.21 -0.44 -12.75
C LYS A 69 -3.23 -1.58 -12.89
N ARG A 70 -3.27 -2.51 -11.93
CA ARG A 70 -4.29 -3.58 -11.92
C ARG A 70 -5.69 -3.07 -11.59
N MET A 71 -5.79 -1.99 -10.83
CA MET A 71 -7.02 -1.28 -10.51
C MET A 71 -7.37 -0.20 -11.54
N GLU A 72 -6.60 -0.09 -12.62
CA GLU A 72 -6.90 0.84 -13.70
C GLU A 72 -8.25 0.43 -14.32
N GLY A 73 -9.26 1.30 -14.21
CA GLY A 73 -10.64 1.00 -14.58
C GLY A 73 -11.57 0.54 -13.43
N TYR A 74 -11.06 0.35 -12.21
CA TYR A 74 -11.92 0.11 -11.03
C TYR A 74 -12.65 1.37 -10.57
N SER A 75 -12.17 2.54 -11.02
CA SER A 75 -12.82 3.82 -10.76
C SER A 75 -12.60 4.75 -11.95
N HIS A 76 -13.70 5.32 -12.48
CA HIS A 76 -13.65 6.49 -13.38
C HIS A 76 -13.03 7.73 -12.69
N ARG A 77 -12.73 7.68 -11.38
CA ARG A 77 -12.19 8.79 -10.58
C ARG A 77 -10.74 8.63 -10.13
N LEU A 78 -10.01 7.59 -10.58
CA LEU A 78 -8.56 7.47 -10.31
C LEU A 78 -7.70 8.29 -11.29
N ASN A 79 -8.27 9.32 -11.90
CA ASN A 79 -7.52 10.31 -12.66
C ASN A 79 -7.01 11.40 -11.70
N VAL A 80 -6.22 11.02 -10.69
CA VAL A 80 -5.40 11.99 -9.95
C VAL A 80 -4.07 12.03 -10.69
N LYS A 81 -4.00 12.93 -11.68
CA LYS A 81 -2.73 13.37 -12.25
C LYS A 81 -1.88 13.93 -11.11
N TYR A 82 -0.76 13.27 -10.81
CA TYR A 82 0.35 13.90 -10.09
C TYR A 82 1.12 14.78 -11.08
#